data_AF-A0A1G7RKS9-F1
#
_entry.id   AF-A0A1G7RKS9-F1
#
_cell.length_a   1.000
_cell.length_b   1.000
_cell.length_c   1.000
_cell.angle_alpha   90.00
_cell.angle_beta   90.00
_cell.angle_gamma   90.00
#
_symmetry.space_group_name_H-M   'P 1'
#
loop_
_entity.id
_entity.type
_entity.pdbx_description
1 polymer ?
#
loop_
_entity_poly.entity_id
_entity_poly.type
_entity_poly.pdbx_seq_one_letter_code
_entity_poly.pdbx_strand_id
1 'polypeptide(L)'
;MKELEEIVNDLKHCLAEKEEEITSNPNVSSYAVSALQNRQLEVALFEKSTREVTSDPTQKANIITNFTIGAKELKAAINSI
;
A
#
# COMPACT_ATOMS: atom_id res chain seq x y z
N MET A 1 13.04 -5.73 -8.03
CA MET A 1 13.89 -4.52 -7.87
C MET A 1 13.82 -4.22 -6.38
N LYS A 2 14.89 -4.47 -5.61
CA LYS A 2 14.80 -4.66 -4.15
C LYS A 2 14.08 -3.52 -3.43
N GLU A 3 14.31 -2.29 -3.89
CA GLU A 3 13.70 -1.09 -3.33
C GLU A 3 12.17 -1.05 -3.50
N LEU A 4 11.63 -1.54 -4.62
CA LEU A 4 10.18 -1.62 -4.83
C LEU A 4 9.54 -2.71 -3.97
N GLU A 5 10.25 -3.82 -3.75
CA GLU A 5 9.80 -4.90 -2.86
C GLU A 5 9.74 -4.41 -1.42
N GLU A 6 10.73 -3.64 -0.97
CA GLU A 6 10.72 -3.00 0.35
C GLU A 6 9.54 -2.03 0.52
N ILE A 7 9.24 -1.21 -0.49
CA ILE A 7 8.08 -0.32 -0.50
C ILE A 7 6.75 -1.11 -0.39
N VAL A 8 6.60 -2.19 -1.15
CA VAL A 8 5.40 -3.03 -1.10
C VAL A 8 5.25 -3.71 0.26
N ASN A 9 6.35 -4.20 0.83
CA ASN A 9 6.30 -4.84 2.15
C ASN A 9 5.91 -3.85 3.25
N ASP A 10 6.41 -2.62 3.20
CA ASP A 10 6.03 -1.56 4.15
C ASP A 10 4.53 -1.21 4.04
N LEU A 11 3.98 -1.14 2.83
CA LEU A 11 2.54 -0.95 2.61
C LEU A 11 1.69 -2.09 3.17
N LYS A 12 2.10 -3.34 2.91
CA LYS A 12 1.41 -4.53 3.44
C LYS A 12 1.45 -4.59 4.95
N HIS A 13 2.57 -4.19 5.55
CA HIS A 13 2.70 -4.15 7.01
C HIS A 13 1.74 -3.11 7.62
N CYS A 14 1.72 -1.89 7.07
CA CYS A 14 0.80 -0.83 7.51
C CYS A 14 -0.68 -1.24 7.35
N LEU A 15 -1.02 -1.92 6.25
CA LEU A 15 -2.36 -2.46 6.04
C LEU A 15 -2.72 -3.53 7.07
N ALA A 16 -1.78 -4.44 7.39
CA ALA A 16 -2.01 -5.49 8.38
C ALA A 16 -2.21 -4.92 9.78
N GLU A 17 -1.42 -3.92 10.19
CA GLU A 17 -1.60 -3.21 11.46
C GLU A 17 -2.98 -2.56 11.55
N LYS A 18 -3.41 -1.88 10.48
CA LYS A 18 -4.74 -1.23 10.43
C LYS A 18 -5.87 -2.27 10.39
N GLU A 19 -5.67 -3.40 9.72
CA GLU A 19 -6.62 -4.53 9.73
C GLU A 19 -6.80 -5.10 11.14
N GLU A 20 -5.72 -5.28 11.88
CA GLU A 20 -5.76 -5.70 13.29
C GLU A 20 -6.48 -4.66 14.17
N GLU A 21 -6.19 -3.37 14.00
CA GLU A 21 -6.86 -2.27 14.71
C GLU A 21 -8.40 -2.29 14.49
N ILE A 22 -8.82 -2.44 13.24
CA ILE A 22 -10.23 -2.43 12.84
C ILE A 22 -10.96 -3.69 13.30
N THR A 23 -10.34 -4.87 13.13
CA THR A 23 -10.97 -6.16 13.46
C THR A 23 -11.01 -6.45 14.96
N SER A 24 -10.07 -5.89 15.73
CA SER A 24 -10.07 -5.98 17.20
C SER A 24 -11.09 -5.06 17.87
N ASN A 25 -11.67 -4.10 17.14
CA ASN A 25 -12.68 -3.18 17.66
C ASN A 25 -14.11 -3.76 17.52
N PRO A 26 -14.79 -4.12 18.62
CA PRO A 26 -16.13 -4.71 18.58
C PRO A 26 -17.22 -3.73 18.11
N ASN A 27 -16.93 -2.43 18.06
CA ASN A 27 -17.85 -1.38 17.63
C ASN A 27 -17.49 -0.79 16.26
N VAL A 28 -16.69 -1.51 15.46
CA VAL A 28 -16.27 -1.04 14.15
C VAL A 28 -17.47 -0.82 13.22
N SER A 29 -17.46 0.32 12.51
CA SER A 29 -18.50 0.61 11.53
C SER A 29 -18.34 -0.26 10.29
N SER A 30 -19.46 -0.63 9.65
CA SER A 30 -19.43 -1.30 8.34
C SER A 30 -18.70 -0.47 7.28
N TYR A 31 -18.73 0.86 7.40
CA TYR A 31 -17.97 1.78 6.57
C TYR A 31 -16.45 1.56 6.69
N ALA A 32 -15.92 1.44 7.90
CA ALA A 32 -14.48 1.20 8.12
C ALA A 32 -14.03 -0.15 7.53
N VAL A 33 -14.87 -1.19 7.66
CA VAL A 33 -14.60 -2.51 7.05
C VAL A 33 -14.57 -2.42 5.52
N SER A 34 -15.54 -1.73 4.90
CA SER A 34 -15.54 -1.52 3.45
C SER A 34 -14.36 -0.66 2.98
N ALA A 35 -13.99 0.36 3.76
CA ALA A 35 -12.83 1.19 3.47
C ALA A 35 -11.52 0.37 3.51
N LEU A 36 -11.37 -0.52 4.49
CA LEU A 36 -10.24 -1.44 4.58
C LEU A 36 -10.15 -2.37 3.37
N GLN A 37 -11.28 -2.96 2.93
CA GLN A 37 -11.34 -3.80 1.73
C GLN A 37 -10.91 -3.05 0.47
N ASN A 38 -11.32 -1.79 0.32
CA ASN A 38 -10.89 -0.94 -0.78
C ASN A 38 -9.36 -0.72 -0.75
N ARG A 39 -8.78 -0.48 0.43
CA ARG A 39 -7.32 -0.33 0.56
C ARG A 39 -6.56 -1.64 0.31
N GLN A 40 -7.11 -2.79 0.68
CA GLN A 40 -6.55 -4.10 0.31
C GLN A 40 -6.45 -4.26 -1.21
N LEU A 41 -7.50 -3.87 -1.95
CA LEU A 41 -7.50 -3.88 -3.42
C LEU A 41 -6.47 -2.91 -4.01
N GLU A 42 -6.38 -1.70 -3.47
CA GLU A 42 -5.40 -0.71 -3.93
C GLU A 42 -3.96 -1.14 -3.69
N VAL A 43 -3.64 -1.73 -2.52
CA VAL A 43 -2.30 -2.29 -2.25
C VAL A 43 -1.97 -3.44 -3.21
N ALA A 44 -2.95 -4.29 -3.53
CA ALA A 44 -2.75 -5.37 -4.51
C ALA A 44 -2.50 -4.83 -5.92
N LEU A 45 -3.23 -3.78 -6.34
CA LEU A 45 -3.01 -3.09 -7.61
C LEU A 45 -1.64 -2.39 -7.64
N PHE A 46 -1.26 -1.74 -6.55
CA PHE A 46 0.05 -1.11 -6.39
C PHE A 46 1.16 -2.16 -6.53
N GLU A 47 1.07 -3.28 -5.81
CA GLU A 47 2.01 -4.39 -5.93
C GLU A 47 2.10 -4.90 -7.37
N LYS A 48 0.97 -5.12 -8.04
CA LYS A 48 0.96 -5.56 -9.43
C LYS A 48 1.71 -4.56 -10.32
N SER A 49 1.46 -3.26 -10.16
CA SER A 49 2.12 -2.23 -10.96
C SER A 49 3.64 -2.20 -10.76
N THR A 50 4.16 -2.51 -9.57
CA THR A 50 5.61 -2.60 -9.35
C THR A 50 6.28 -3.71 -10.16
N ARG A 51 5.52 -4.72 -10.60
CA ARG A 51 6.03 -5.84 -11.41
C ARG A 51 5.97 -5.57 -12.91
N GLU A 52 5.25 -4.53 -13.33
CA GLU A 52 5.04 -4.16 -14.74
C GLU A 52 6.01 -3.05 -15.20
N VAL A 53 6.83 -2.52 -14.30
CA VAL A 53 7.81 -1.47 -14.63
C VAL A 53 9.02 -2.01 -15.38
N THR A 54 9.64 -1.15 -16.20
CA THR A 54 10.89 -1.46 -16.90
C THR A 54 12.07 -1.65 -15.93
N SER A 55 13.03 -2.50 -16.33
CA SER A 55 14.30 -2.71 -15.63
C SER A 55 15.42 -1.76 -16.11
N ASP A 56 15.09 -0.76 -16.93
CA ASP A 56 16.06 0.23 -17.45
C ASP A 56 16.75 0.99 -16.28
N PRO A 57 18.09 0.92 -16.17
CA PRO A 57 18.84 1.60 -15.11
C PRO A 57 18.66 3.12 -15.09
N THR A 58 18.43 3.75 -16.25
CA THR A 58 18.26 5.21 -16.36
C THR A 58 16.91 5.67 -15.82
N GLN A 59 15.90 4.79 -15.84
CA GLN A 59 14.56 5.07 -15.32
C GLN A 59 14.41 4.65 -13.85
N LYS A 60 15.30 3.80 -13.34
CA LYS A 60 15.23 3.22 -11.98
C LYS A 60 14.96 4.27 -10.90
N ALA A 61 15.70 5.37 -10.88
CA ALA A 61 15.56 6.40 -9.85
C ALA A 61 14.19 7.10 -9.88
N ASN A 62 13.68 7.40 -11.08
CA ASN A 62 12.37 8.02 -11.28
C ASN A 62 11.24 7.06 -10.89
N ILE A 63 11.36 5.79 -11.28
CA ILE A 63 10.41 4.74 -10.90
C ILE A 63 10.34 4.65 -9.37
N ILE A 64 11.48 4.47 -8.69
CA ILE A 64 11.51 4.39 -7.22
C ILE A 64 10.90 5.63 -6.57
N THR A 65 11.20 6.82 -7.08
CA THR A 65 10.64 8.08 -6.56
C THR A 65 9.12 8.12 -6.68
N ASN A 66 8.57 7.78 -7.84
CA ASN A 66 7.13 7.77 -8.07
C ASN A 66 6.42 6.74 -7.18
N PHE A 67 6.97 5.54 -7.06
CA PHE A 67 6.43 4.51 -6.17
C PHE A 67 6.52 4.91 -4.70
N THR A 68 7.59 5.62 -4.29
CA THR A 68 7.73 6.14 -2.93
C THR A 68 6.65 7.18 -2.62
N ILE A 69 6.33 8.06 -3.56
CA ILE A 69 5.26 9.06 -3.40
C ILE A 69 3.91 8.36 -3.30
N GLY A 70 3.59 7.47 -4.25
CA GLY A 70 2.32 6.73 -4.24
C GLY A 70 2.14 5.87 -2.98
N ALA A 71 3.23 5.27 -2.49
CA ALA A 71 3.19 4.52 -1.23
C ALA A 71 2.90 5.42 -0.02
N LYS A 72 3.48 6.61 0.06
CA LYS A 72 3.17 7.56 1.14
C LYS A 72 1.71 7.99 1.14
N GLU A 73 1.16 8.28 -0.04
CA GLU A 73 -0.25 8.65 -0.20
C GLU A 73 -1.17 7.49 0.22
N LEU A 74 -0.85 6.26 -0.21
CA LEU A 74 -1.63 5.08 0.14
C LEU A 74 -1.54 4.74 1.63
N LYS A 75 -0.36 4.88 2.27
CA LYS A 75 -0.22 4.74 3.73
C LYS A 75 -1.05 5.77 4.48
N ALA A 76 -1.04 7.03 4.03
CA ALA A 76 -1.87 8.08 4.64
C ALA A 76 -3.37 7.74 4.53
N ALA A 77 -3.80 7.24 3.38
CA ALA A 77 -5.18 6.81 3.16
C ALA A 77 -5.57 5.61 4.04
N ILE A 78 -4.69 4.61 4.19
CA ILE A 78 -4.89 3.47 5.12
C ILE A 78 -5.05 3.98 6.56
N ASN A 79 -4.15 4.86 7.01
CA ASN A 79 -4.16 5.38 8.38
C ASN A 79 -5.36 6.27 8.70
N SER A 80 -6.02 6.83 7.67
CA SER A 80 -7.21 7.67 7.82
C SER A 80 -8.53 6.89 7.98
N ILE A 81 -8.50 5.57 7.85
CA ILE A 81 -9.63 4.69 8.19
C ILE A 81 -9.79 4.63 9.71
#